data_AF-A0A924YAN8-F1
#
_entry.id   AF-A0A924YAN8-F1
#
_cell.length_a   1.000
_cell.length_b   1.000
_cell.length_c   1.000
_cell.angle_alpha   90.00
_cell.angle_beta   90.00
_cell.angle_gamma   90.00
#
_symmetry.space_group_name_H-M   'P 1'
#
loop_
_entity.id
_entity.type
_entity.pdbx_description
1 polymer ?
#
loop_
_entity_poly.entity_id
_entity_poly.type
_entity_poly.pdbx_seq_one_letter_code
_entity_poly.pdbx_strand_id
1 'polypeptide(L)'
;MEKLKNEDVSPFTNDISLTFRGERSIPDGCVLRIALSTTALFITAAVIVAALAVIVVRLESRTTSPISLPEPLAFSSQTFTVDSTSGWQNTDVVLQMGDQVVVEYVSGEWHIEPSEPYSDADGGASGCDFDDCLEPVRAYTKSGLVGRIGDGEAFAIGNYAEITAQTEGPLQLRVNDAGILDNEGSITVSITR
;
A
#
# COMPACT_ATOMS: atom_id res chain seq x y z
N MET A 1 -14.16 11.67 -44.91
CA MET A 1 -15.63 11.72 -44.77
C MET A 1 -15.91 10.79 -43.61
N GLU A 2 -16.09 11.27 -42.39
CA GLU A 2 -17.33 11.88 -41.91
C GLU A 2 -17.05 12.85 -40.76
N LYS A 3 -17.80 13.95 -40.74
CA LYS A 3 -17.79 15.02 -39.74
C LYS A 3 -18.79 14.65 -38.62
N LEU A 4 -18.81 15.51 -37.58
CA LEU A 4 -19.87 15.75 -36.57
C LEU A 4 -19.51 15.15 -35.19
N LYS A 5 -19.63 15.84 -34.05
CA LYS A 5 -20.11 17.20 -33.75
C LYS A 5 -19.66 17.54 -32.31
N ASN A 6 -19.23 18.77 -32.10
CA ASN A 6 -19.09 19.43 -30.80
C ASN A 6 -20.46 19.87 -30.29
N GLU A 7 -20.74 19.65 -29.02
CA GLU A 7 -21.78 20.30 -28.18
C GLU A 7 -21.26 20.21 -26.73
N ASP A 8 -21.46 21.14 -25.80
CA ASP A 8 -21.75 22.57 -25.82
C ASP A 8 -21.42 23.03 -24.38
N VAL A 9 -20.72 24.15 -24.22
CA VAL A 9 -20.26 24.67 -22.91
C VAL A 9 -21.21 25.76 -22.45
N SER A 10 -21.91 25.57 -21.33
CA SER A 10 -22.73 26.61 -20.70
C SER A 10 -22.04 27.23 -19.47
N PRO A 11 -21.79 28.54 -19.43
CA PRO A 11 -21.42 29.24 -18.20
C PRO A 11 -22.65 29.85 -17.51
N PHE A 12 -22.84 29.54 -16.23
CA PHE A 12 -23.80 30.22 -15.35
C PHE A 12 -23.20 31.55 -14.85
N THR A 13 -23.77 32.67 -15.27
CA THR A 13 -23.56 33.99 -14.65
C THR A 13 -24.87 34.49 -14.07
N ASN A 14 -24.92 34.68 -12.74
CA ASN A 14 -26.05 35.31 -12.05
C ASN A 14 -25.72 36.79 -11.82
N ASP A 15 -26.42 37.66 -12.53
CA ASP A 15 -26.37 39.11 -12.38
C ASP A 15 -27.68 39.56 -11.71
N ILE A 16 -27.62 40.08 -10.49
CA ILE A 16 -28.79 40.57 -9.73
C ILE A 16 -28.74 42.09 -9.71
N SER A 17 -29.55 42.71 -10.56
CA SER A 17 -29.85 44.13 -10.55
C SER A 17 -31.05 44.42 -9.65
N LEU A 18 -30.87 45.22 -8.59
CA LEU A 18 -31.94 45.72 -7.74
C LEU A 18 -32.22 47.19 -8.08
N THR A 19 -33.37 47.46 -8.69
CA THR A 19 -33.92 48.80 -8.89
C THR A 19 -35.01 49.04 -7.85
N PHE A 20 -34.84 50.05 -6.98
CA PHE A 20 -35.90 50.53 -6.10
C PHE A 20 -36.33 51.93 -6.55
N ARG A 21 -37.61 52.05 -6.95
CA ARG A 21 -38.32 53.29 -7.24
C ARG A 21 -39.48 53.38 -6.26
N GLY A 22 -39.60 54.49 -5.52
CA GLY A 22 -40.77 54.71 -4.66
C GLY A 22 -40.58 55.83 -3.65
N GLU A 23 -40.68 57.08 -4.10
CA GLU A 23 -40.91 58.22 -3.21
C GLU A 23 -42.34 58.17 -2.66
N ARG A 24 -42.49 58.21 -1.34
CA ARG A 24 -43.74 58.58 -0.67
C ARG A 24 -43.46 59.72 0.31
N SER A 25 -44.22 60.79 0.11
CA SER A 25 -44.37 61.96 0.96
C SER A 25 -44.74 61.59 2.41
N ILE A 26 -44.02 62.14 3.39
CA ILE A 26 -44.29 62.03 4.83
C ILE A 26 -44.95 63.34 5.29
N PRO A 27 -46.08 63.32 6.02
CA PRO A 27 -46.66 64.52 6.60
C PRO A 27 -45.98 64.90 7.93
N ASP A 28 -45.88 66.20 8.15
CA ASP A 28 -45.29 66.82 9.34
C ASP A 28 -46.01 66.42 10.63
N GLY A 29 -45.26 65.97 11.64
CA GLY A 29 -45.74 65.91 13.02
C GLY A 29 -45.51 64.61 13.76
N CYS A 30 -44.27 64.12 13.85
CA CYS A 30 -43.88 63.26 14.96
C CYS A 30 -42.37 63.33 15.16
N VAL A 31 -41.90 64.29 15.97
CA VAL A 31 -40.49 64.35 16.36
C VAL A 31 -40.27 63.29 17.45
N LEU A 32 -40.03 62.05 17.03
CA LEU A 32 -39.62 60.97 17.93
C LEU A 32 -38.21 61.29 18.44
N ARG A 33 -38.12 61.92 19.62
CA ARG A 33 -36.85 62.08 20.33
C ARG A 33 -36.39 60.72 20.85
N ILE A 34 -35.58 60.04 20.05
CA ILE A 34 -34.85 58.85 20.50
C ILE A 34 -33.77 59.33 21.48
N ALA A 35 -34.06 59.24 22.78
CA ALA A 35 -33.04 59.39 23.80
C ALA A 35 -32.10 58.17 23.71
N LEU A 36 -30.96 58.32 23.05
CA LEU A 36 -29.89 57.33 23.14
C LEU A 36 -29.36 57.33 24.58
N SER A 37 -29.83 56.36 25.36
CA SER A 37 -29.28 56.06 26.68
C SER A 37 -27.81 55.71 26.52
N THR A 38 -26.93 56.41 27.23
CA THR A 38 -25.48 56.19 27.21
C THR A 38 -25.10 54.74 27.48
N THR A 39 -25.92 53.99 28.22
CA THR A 39 -25.76 52.54 28.47
C THR A 39 -25.85 51.68 27.21
N ALA A 40 -26.63 52.06 26.19
CA ALA A 40 -26.78 51.28 24.94
C ALA A 40 -25.54 51.39 24.03
N LEU A 41 -24.79 52.50 24.14
CA LEU A 41 -23.57 52.73 23.36
C LEU A 41 -22.37 51.92 23.89
N PHE A 42 -22.30 51.73 25.21
CA PHE A 42 -21.24 50.90 25.82
C PHE A 42 -21.42 49.41 25.54
N ILE A 43 -22.67 48.92 25.54
CA ILE A 43 -22.96 47.51 25.25
C ILE A 43 -22.63 47.16 23.79
N THR A 44 -22.93 48.05 22.85
CA THR A 44 -22.60 47.85 21.43
C THR A 44 -21.10 47.87 21.16
N ALA A 45 -20.35 48.80 21.79
CA ALA A 45 -18.88 48.83 21.68
C ALA A 45 -18.22 47.56 22.25
N ALA A 46 -18.67 47.06 23.40
CA ALA A 46 -18.09 45.87 24.03
C ALA A 46 -18.30 44.59 23.19
N VAL A 47 -19.48 44.43 22.56
CA VAL A 47 -19.78 43.29 21.68
C VAL A 47 -18.92 43.30 20.41
N ILE A 48 -18.68 44.49 19.83
CA ILE A 48 -17.83 44.64 18.64
C ILE A 48 -16.37 44.31 18.97
N VAL A 49 -15.84 44.77 20.11
CA VAL A 49 -14.49 44.45 20.57
C VAL A 49 -14.31 42.95 20.81
N ALA A 50 -15.28 42.30 21.45
CA ALA A 50 -15.25 40.86 21.67
C ALA A 50 -15.31 40.05 20.36
N ALA A 51 -16.17 40.44 19.41
CA ALA A 51 -16.27 39.78 18.10
C ALA A 51 -14.98 39.92 17.27
N LEU A 52 -14.35 41.09 17.28
CA LEU A 52 -13.07 41.32 16.59
C LEU A 52 -11.93 40.52 17.22
N ALA A 53 -11.87 40.40 18.55
CA ALA A 53 -10.88 39.58 19.23
C ALA A 53 -10.99 38.09 18.86
N VAL A 54 -12.21 37.57 18.68
CA VAL A 54 -12.45 36.17 18.23
C VAL A 54 -11.99 35.94 16.78
N ILE A 55 -12.07 36.95 15.92
CA ILE A 55 -11.63 36.86 14.51
C ILE A 55 -10.09 36.86 14.41
N VAL A 56 -9.39 37.63 15.25
CA VAL A 56 -7.91 37.67 15.26
C VAL A 56 -7.32 36.33 15.70
N VAL A 57 -7.92 35.66 16.69
CA VAL A 57 -7.46 34.34 17.20
C VAL A 57 -7.61 33.21 16.16
N ARG A 58 -8.44 33.37 15.12
CA ARG A 58 -8.70 32.34 14.09
C ARG A 58 -7.69 32.32 12.94
N LEU A 59 -6.84 33.33 12.81
CA LEU A 59 -5.90 33.45 11.67
C LEU A 59 -4.52 32.85 11.94
N GLU A 60 -4.21 32.55 13.20
CA GLU A 60 -2.89 32.05 13.63
C GLU A 60 -2.74 30.53 13.48
N SER A 61 -3.82 29.81 13.16
CA SER A 61 -3.81 28.34 13.05
C SER A 61 -3.57 27.86 11.61
N ARG A 62 -2.66 28.49 10.88
CA ARG A 62 -2.07 27.85 9.69
C ARG A 62 -0.88 27.03 10.14
N THR A 63 -1.17 25.87 10.72
CA THR A 63 -0.16 24.84 10.93
C THR A 63 0.35 24.45 9.54
N THR A 64 1.51 24.98 9.15
CA THR A 64 2.30 24.42 8.05
C THR A 64 2.51 22.95 8.38
N SER A 65 1.92 22.06 7.60
CA SER A 65 2.24 20.64 7.66
C SER A 65 3.75 20.51 7.54
N PRO A 66 4.43 19.83 8.49
CA PRO A 66 5.85 19.57 8.33
C PRO A 66 6.03 18.84 7.00
N ILE A 67 6.97 19.31 6.18
CA ILE A 67 7.38 18.62 4.96
C ILE A 67 7.85 17.23 5.41
N SER A 68 7.05 16.19 5.19
CA SER A 68 7.46 14.82 5.46
C SER A 68 8.56 14.47 4.47
N LEU A 69 9.79 14.33 4.96
CA LEU A 69 10.84 13.68 4.18
C LEU A 69 10.30 12.30 3.77
N PRO A 70 10.49 11.84 2.52
CA PRO A 70 10.13 10.47 2.16
C PRO A 70 10.78 9.54 3.18
N GLU A 71 9.97 8.70 3.82
CA GLU A 71 10.45 7.68 4.73
C GLU A 71 11.46 6.82 3.96
N PRO A 72 12.66 6.54 4.52
CA PRO A 72 13.59 5.63 3.88
C PRO A 72 12.84 4.32 3.61
N LEU A 73 13.06 3.73 2.42
CA LEU A 73 12.49 2.42 2.05
C LEU A 73 12.79 1.44 3.19
N ALA A 74 11.79 1.18 4.03
CA ALA A 74 11.93 0.29 5.15
C ALA A 74 11.82 -1.12 4.58
N PHE A 75 12.95 -1.84 4.55
CA PHE A 75 12.93 -3.24 4.18
C PHE A 75 12.09 -4.02 5.20
N SER A 76 11.14 -4.80 4.72
CA SER A 76 10.35 -5.70 5.56
C SER A 76 10.99 -7.07 5.55
N SER A 77 11.25 -7.65 6.72
CA SER A 77 11.80 -9.00 6.84
C SER A 77 10.88 -9.87 7.70
N GLN A 78 10.66 -11.11 7.26
CA GLN A 78 9.92 -12.11 8.01
C GLN A 78 10.53 -13.49 7.83
N THR A 79 10.29 -14.39 8.77
CA THR A 79 10.69 -15.79 8.65
C THR A 79 9.52 -16.67 8.21
N PHE A 80 9.84 -17.73 7.49
CA PHE A 80 8.87 -18.73 7.04
C PHE A 80 9.46 -20.13 7.15
N THR A 81 8.68 -21.08 7.66
CA THR A 81 9.08 -22.49 7.73
C THR A 81 8.48 -23.25 6.55
N VAL A 82 9.33 -23.90 5.77
CA VAL A 82 8.96 -24.70 4.61
C VAL A 82 8.99 -26.17 5.01
N ASP A 83 7.84 -26.83 4.99
CA ASP A 83 7.69 -28.26 5.26
C ASP A 83 7.96 -29.06 3.98
N SER A 84 8.83 -30.08 4.06
CA SER A 84 9.19 -30.92 2.91
C SER A 84 8.06 -31.88 2.47
N THR A 85 7.09 -32.14 3.36
CA THR A 85 5.92 -33.02 3.11
C THR A 85 4.75 -32.29 2.46
N SER A 86 4.91 -30.98 2.23
CA SER A 86 3.89 -30.12 1.67
C SER A 86 4.26 -29.69 0.24
N GLY A 87 3.25 -29.49 -0.59
CA GLY A 87 3.42 -28.91 -1.93
C GLY A 87 3.81 -27.43 -1.87
N TRP A 88 3.33 -26.65 -2.83
CA TRP A 88 3.54 -25.20 -2.84
C TRP A 88 2.87 -24.53 -1.63
N GLN A 89 3.69 -23.88 -0.79
CA GLN A 89 3.26 -23.22 0.45
C GLN A 89 3.29 -21.70 0.28
N ASN A 90 2.19 -21.01 0.56
CA ASN A 90 2.14 -19.54 0.53
C ASN A 90 2.94 -18.96 1.71
N THR A 91 3.78 -17.97 1.43
CA THR A 91 4.60 -17.27 2.44
C THR A 91 3.92 -16.03 3.04
N ASP A 92 2.65 -15.78 2.68
CA ASP A 92 1.91 -14.53 2.91
C ASP A 92 2.57 -13.26 2.31
N VAL A 93 3.67 -13.41 1.56
CA VAL A 93 4.26 -12.36 0.74
C VAL A 93 3.58 -12.31 -0.61
N VAL A 94 2.92 -11.19 -0.91
CA VAL A 94 2.39 -10.90 -2.26
C VAL A 94 3.30 -9.90 -2.95
N LEU A 95 3.87 -10.31 -4.08
CA LEU A 95 4.80 -9.53 -4.89
C LEU A 95 4.07 -8.85 -6.06
N GLN A 96 4.53 -7.65 -6.39
CA GLN A 96 4.20 -6.92 -7.61
C GLN A 96 5.34 -7.07 -8.62
N MET A 97 5.04 -6.91 -9.90
CA MET A 97 6.08 -6.93 -10.94
C MET A 97 7.12 -5.84 -10.68
N GLY A 98 8.39 -6.21 -10.68
CA GLY A 98 9.53 -5.33 -10.39
C GLY A 98 9.96 -5.28 -8.93
N ASP A 99 9.20 -5.87 -8.00
CA ASP A 99 9.64 -6.01 -6.61
C ASP A 99 10.94 -6.82 -6.55
N GLN A 100 11.85 -6.40 -5.67
CA GLN A 100 13.04 -7.15 -5.31
C GLN A 100 12.80 -7.86 -3.99
N VAL A 101 13.17 -9.14 -3.91
CA VAL A 101 13.06 -9.93 -2.69
C VAL A 101 14.31 -10.78 -2.52
N VAL A 102 14.79 -10.85 -1.29
CA VAL A 102 15.88 -11.75 -0.87
C VAL A 102 15.28 -12.88 -0.06
N VAL A 103 15.59 -14.11 -0.42
CA VAL A 103 15.28 -15.30 0.37
C VAL A 103 16.59 -15.91 0.84
N GLU A 104 16.74 -16.11 2.15
CA GLU A 104 17.97 -16.63 2.75
C GLU A 104 17.64 -17.74 3.74
N TYR A 105 18.36 -18.85 3.66
CA TYR A 105 18.26 -19.96 4.60
C TYR A 105 18.72 -19.54 6.00
N VAL A 106 17.96 -19.94 7.02
CA VAL A 106 18.24 -19.64 8.43
C VAL A 106 18.66 -20.89 9.19
N SER A 107 17.89 -21.97 9.10
CA SER A 107 18.12 -23.19 9.87
C SER A 107 17.22 -24.35 9.41
N GLY A 108 17.47 -25.54 9.96
CA GLY A 108 16.68 -26.74 9.73
C GLY A 108 17.21 -27.57 8.58
N GLU A 109 16.74 -28.80 8.48
CA GLU A 109 17.17 -29.74 7.44
C GLU A 109 15.96 -30.61 7.07
N TRP A 110 15.98 -31.16 5.86
CA TRP A 110 15.02 -32.17 5.41
C TRP A 110 15.73 -33.27 4.62
N HIS A 111 15.06 -34.37 4.36
CA HIS A 111 15.42 -35.30 3.30
C HIS A 111 14.20 -35.56 2.41
N ILE A 112 14.46 -35.99 1.17
CA ILE A 112 13.41 -36.31 0.19
C ILE A 112 13.09 -37.79 0.12
N GLU A 113 13.97 -38.66 0.63
CA GLU A 113 13.71 -40.08 0.75
C GLU A 113 14.44 -40.66 1.98
N PRO A 114 13.93 -41.72 2.63
CA PRO A 114 14.55 -42.27 3.84
C PRO A 114 15.98 -42.80 3.66
N SER A 115 16.39 -43.09 2.42
CA SER A 115 17.75 -43.55 2.08
C SER A 115 18.76 -42.41 1.99
N GLU A 116 18.30 -41.17 1.80
CA GLU A 116 19.15 -40.01 1.59
C GLU A 116 19.48 -39.29 2.90
N PRO A 117 20.66 -38.66 2.99
CA PRO A 117 20.98 -37.82 4.12
C PRO A 117 20.07 -36.59 4.16
N TYR A 118 19.90 -36.05 5.36
CA TYR A 118 19.36 -34.71 5.53
C TYR A 118 20.23 -33.67 4.82
N SER A 119 19.62 -32.66 4.22
CA SER A 119 20.25 -31.54 3.54
C SER A 119 19.62 -30.21 3.96
N ASP A 120 20.36 -29.13 3.78
CA ASP A 120 19.87 -27.76 3.89
C ASP A 120 19.14 -27.32 2.60
N ALA A 121 18.93 -26.01 2.45
CA ALA A 121 18.20 -25.46 1.31
C ALA A 121 18.97 -25.55 -0.02
N ASP A 122 20.30 -25.72 -0.02
CA ASP A 122 21.06 -25.99 -1.25
C ASP A 122 20.84 -27.43 -1.74
N GLY A 123 20.25 -28.31 -0.93
CA GLY A 123 20.04 -29.71 -1.28
C GLY A 123 21.35 -30.51 -1.28
N GLY A 124 21.30 -31.74 -1.79
CA GLY A 124 22.47 -32.64 -1.73
C GLY A 124 22.45 -33.81 -2.70
N ALA A 125 21.31 -34.14 -3.29
CA ALA A 125 21.18 -35.21 -4.26
C ALA A 125 21.49 -34.71 -5.67
N SER A 126 22.39 -35.40 -6.38
CA SER A 126 22.77 -35.07 -7.76
C SER A 126 21.51 -34.86 -8.60
N GLY A 127 21.48 -33.74 -9.33
CA GLY A 127 20.37 -33.40 -10.22
C GLY A 127 19.96 -34.59 -11.09
N CYS A 128 18.66 -34.66 -11.36
CA CYS A 128 18.10 -35.63 -12.29
C CYS A 128 18.79 -35.56 -13.67
N ASP A 129 18.96 -36.70 -14.33
CA ASP A 129 19.27 -36.72 -15.76
C ASP A 129 18.10 -36.08 -16.53
N PHE A 130 18.43 -35.16 -17.45
CA PHE A 130 17.48 -34.20 -18.05
C PHE A 130 16.24 -34.83 -18.73
N ASP A 131 16.33 -36.09 -19.17
CA ASP A 131 15.29 -36.73 -19.97
C ASP A 131 14.08 -37.21 -19.13
N ASP A 132 14.26 -37.53 -17.85
CA ASP A 132 13.22 -38.11 -16.98
C ASP A 132 12.91 -37.28 -15.72
N CYS A 133 13.37 -36.03 -15.69
CA CYS A 133 13.22 -35.16 -14.53
C CYS A 133 11.78 -34.61 -14.36
N LEU A 134 11.17 -34.88 -13.21
CA LEU A 134 9.80 -34.47 -12.86
C LEU A 134 9.74 -33.39 -11.78
N GLU A 135 10.91 -32.98 -11.30
CA GLU A 135 11.11 -31.97 -10.28
C GLU A 135 10.60 -30.59 -10.76
N PRO A 136 10.09 -29.74 -9.85
CA PRO A 136 9.61 -28.41 -10.20
C PRO A 136 10.63 -27.56 -10.98
N VAL A 137 11.92 -27.66 -10.63
CA VAL A 137 13.02 -27.00 -11.32
C VAL A 137 14.02 -28.06 -11.77
N ARG A 138 13.87 -28.51 -13.02
CA ARG A 138 14.63 -29.65 -13.59
C ARG A 138 16.14 -29.43 -13.67
N ALA A 139 16.57 -28.20 -13.93
CA ALA A 139 17.99 -27.87 -14.03
C ALA A 139 18.64 -27.62 -12.65
N TYR A 140 17.92 -27.91 -11.56
CA TYR A 140 18.37 -27.69 -10.20
C TYR A 140 18.46 -29.00 -9.42
N THR A 141 19.28 -28.99 -8.39
CA THR A 141 19.52 -30.15 -7.53
C THR A 141 18.24 -30.61 -6.85
N LYS A 142 18.12 -31.93 -6.64
CA LYS A 142 17.04 -32.47 -5.82
C LYS A 142 17.25 -32.06 -4.36
N SER A 143 16.17 -32.04 -3.59
CA SER A 143 16.16 -31.59 -2.20
C SER A 143 16.51 -30.09 -2.02
N GLY A 144 16.78 -29.34 -3.09
CA GLY A 144 17.02 -27.90 -3.00
C GLY A 144 15.72 -27.11 -2.78
N LEU A 145 15.80 -25.95 -2.14
CA LEU A 145 14.67 -25.03 -2.03
C LEU A 145 14.39 -24.35 -3.38
N VAL A 146 13.11 -24.33 -3.76
CA VAL A 146 12.61 -23.66 -4.96
C VAL A 146 11.43 -22.75 -4.63
N GLY A 147 11.24 -21.74 -5.46
CA GLY A 147 10.13 -20.80 -5.36
C GLY A 147 9.35 -20.67 -6.65
N ARG A 148 8.15 -20.10 -6.56
CA ARG A 148 7.40 -19.54 -7.70
C ARG A 148 6.56 -18.36 -7.24
N ILE A 149 6.12 -17.53 -8.19
CA ILE A 149 5.24 -16.38 -7.91
C ILE A 149 3.91 -16.63 -8.62
N GLY A 150 2.83 -16.77 -7.83
CA GLY A 150 1.52 -17.18 -8.32
C GLY A 150 1.57 -18.50 -9.08
N ASP A 151 1.02 -18.53 -10.29
CA ASP A 151 1.05 -19.67 -11.21
C ASP A 151 2.22 -19.60 -12.23
N GLY A 152 3.23 -18.74 -11.95
CA GLY A 152 4.40 -18.57 -12.80
C GLY A 152 5.38 -19.75 -12.79
N GLU A 153 6.45 -19.60 -13.58
CA GLU A 153 7.54 -20.58 -13.64
C GLU A 153 8.28 -20.66 -12.29
N ALA A 154 8.66 -21.88 -11.92
CA ALA A 154 9.45 -22.12 -10.72
C ALA A 154 10.92 -21.77 -10.95
N PHE A 155 11.61 -21.33 -9.90
CA PHE A 155 13.02 -20.95 -9.92
C PHE A 155 13.76 -21.54 -8.72
N ALA A 156 15.07 -21.74 -8.90
CA ALA A 156 15.96 -22.18 -7.84
C ALA A 156 16.19 -21.06 -6.81
N ILE A 157 16.23 -21.41 -5.53
CA ILE A 157 16.56 -20.48 -4.44
C ILE A 157 17.82 -20.94 -3.71
N GLY A 158 17.88 -22.20 -3.28
CA GLY A 158 19.01 -22.66 -2.47
C GLY A 158 19.06 -22.00 -1.09
N ASN A 159 20.26 -21.87 -0.56
CA ASN A 159 20.54 -21.16 0.68
C ASN A 159 20.40 -19.62 0.54
N TYR A 160 20.43 -19.09 -0.69
CA TYR A 160 20.32 -17.66 -0.93
C TYR A 160 19.91 -17.34 -2.37
N ALA A 161 18.91 -16.47 -2.54
CA ALA A 161 18.59 -15.88 -3.83
C ALA A 161 18.08 -14.43 -3.72
N GLU A 162 18.51 -13.60 -4.68
CA GLU A 162 17.89 -12.31 -4.99
C GLU A 162 16.98 -12.47 -6.20
N ILE A 163 15.70 -12.14 -6.05
CA ILE A 163 14.68 -12.35 -7.07
C ILE A 163 14.07 -11.00 -7.42
N THR A 164 14.01 -10.71 -8.73
CA THR A 164 13.18 -9.63 -9.25
C THR A 164 11.89 -10.22 -9.80
N ALA A 165 10.75 -9.90 -9.20
CA ALA A 165 9.46 -10.42 -9.59
C ALA A 165 9.11 -10.05 -11.05
N GLN A 166 8.98 -11.05 -11.92
CA GLN A 166 8.59 -10.86 -13.32
C GLN A 166 7.07 -10.90 -13.51
N THR A 167 6.35 -11.38 -12.50
CA THR A 167 4.89 -11.48 -12.44
C THR A 167 4.41 -11.03 -11.06
N GLU A 168 3.13 -10.69 -10.94
CA GLU A 168 2.49 -10.46 -9.66
C GLU A 168 1.92 -11.76 -9.07
N GLY A 169 1.86 -11.85 -7.74
CA GLY A 169 1.23 -12.98 -7.05
C GLY A 169 1.88 -13.34 -5.71
N PRO A 170 1.33 -14.35 -5.01
CA PRO A 170 1.94 -14.87 -3.79
C PRO A 170 3.28 -15.54 -4.09
N LEU A 171 4.30 -15.25 -3.30
CA LEU A 171 5.53 -16.04 -3.26
C LEU A 171 5.22 -17.38 -2.57
N GLN A 172 5.48 -18.47 -3.28
CA GLN A 172 5.27 -19.83 -2.82
C GLN A 172 6.59 -20.58 -2.79
N LEU A 173 6.80 -21.39 -1.76
CA LEU A 173 8.03 -22.16 -1.54
C LEU A 173 7.72 -23.67 -1.43
N ARG A 174 8.69 -24.51 -1.82
CA ARG A 174 8.68 -25.96 -1.57
C ARG A 174 10.08 -26.56 -1.77
N VAL A 175 10.25 -27.81 -1.35
CA VAL A 175 11.38 -28.65 -1.74
C VAL A 175 11.32 -29.04 -3.23
N ASN A 176 12.46 -29.07 -3.90
CA ASN A 176 12.63 -29.49 -5.28
C ASN A 176 12.63 -31.02 -5.37
N ASP A 177 11.44 -31.58 -5.32
CA ASP A 177 11.19 -33.01 -5.43
C ASP A 177 9.88 -33.27 -6.18
N ALA A 178 9.83 -34.35 -6.94
CA ALA A 178 8.66 -34.80 -7.67
C ALA A 178 7.65 -35.51 -6.75
N GLY A 179 8.15 -36.26 -5.77
CA GLY A 179 7.38 -36.82 -4.65
C GLY A 179 7.42 -35.88 -3.44
N ILE A 180 6.49 -36.04 -2.50
CA ILE A 180 6.54 -35.35 -1.19
C ILE A 180 6.11 -36.27 -0.03
N LEU A 181 5.81 -37.55 -0.32
CA LEU A 181 5.12 -38.42 0.64
C LEU A 181 6.08 -39.12 1.61
N ASP A 182 7.32 -39.29 1.20
CA ASP A 182 8.41 -39.96 1.92
C ASP A 182 9.49 -39.00 2.40
N ASN A 183 9.24 -37.70 2.25
CA ASN A 183 10.07 -36.62 2.71
C ASN A 183 9.89 -36.46 4.23
N GLU A 184 10.93 -35.98 4.92
CA GLU A 184 10.86 -35.68 6.35
C GLU A 184 11.67 -34.41 6.65
N GLY A 185 11.18 -33.60 7.59
CA GLY A 185 11.87 -32.41 8.05
C GLY A 185 11.39 -31.11 7.38
N SER A 186 12.01 -30.02 7.79
CA SER A 186 11.63 -28.67 7.39
C SER A 186 12.81 -27.73 7.54
N ILE A 187 12.81 -26.66 6.76
CA ILE A 187 13.77 -25.57 6.88
C ILE A 187 13.05 -24.28 7.23
N THR A 188 13.78 -23.34 7.83
CA THR A 188 13.34 -21.96 8.04
C THR A 188 14.15 -21.05 7.15
N VAL A 189 13.47 -20.12 6.48
CA VAL A 189 14.08 -19.06 5.67
C VAL A 189 13.67 -17.69 6.19
N SER A 190 14.47 -16.68 5.87
CA SER A 190 14.09 -15.28 5.97
C SER A 190 13.74 -14.75 4.58
N ILE A 191 12.75 -13.87 4.52
CA ILE A 191 12.26 -13.23 3.30
C ILE A 191 12.30 -11.73 3.54
N THR A 192 13.13 -11.02 2.78
CA THR A 192 13.32 -9.57 2.91
C THR A 192 12.94 -8.86 1.61
N ARG A 193 12.07 -7.85 1.69
CA ARG A 193 11.62 -7.01 0.57
C ARG A 193 12.07 -5.58 0.77
#